data_AF-A0A196SAE5-F1
#
_entry.id   AF-A0A196SAE5-F1
#
_cell.length_a   1.000
_cell.length_b   1.000
_cell.length_c   1.000
_cell.angle_alpha   90.00
_cell.angle_beta   90.00
_cell.angle_gamma   90.00
#
_symmetry.space_group_name_H-M   'P 1'
#
loop_
_entity.id
_entity.type
_entity.pdbx_description
1 polymer ?
#
loop_
_entity_poly.entity_id
_entity_poly.type
_entity_poly.pdbx_seq_one_letter_code
_entity_poly.pdbx_strand_id
1 'polypeptide(L)'
;MNQFFVFATILAVALCGSCGTYTNECGSSFVSKYSGRSTAYVSCSLNGYVSGVEIKQNVYPQSGCKGDSMFIFRNTYKTTKKADATDKLNAQYDALLEKMTVKSNNVNAIKELYLTCSPEMKEGKTYNIQDISCTLLTVDLFAGWKSSVGKTSDMSIKFEGKKMTMVGSFSGELNKSSSFWGCFQVWSLILLIVVVIIVIVVIVLVSMKCCCSKKLPKKSKK
;
A
#
# COMPACT_ATOMS: atom_id res chain seq x y z
N MET A 1 3.64 -23.37 24.32
CA MET A 1 3.34 -23.05 22.91
C MET A 1 2.30 -21.95 22.72
N ASN A 2 1.18 -21.92 23.46
CA ASN A 2 0.13 -20.90 23.27
C ASN A 2 0.56 -19.45 23.56
N GLN A 3 1.36 -19.20 24.60
CA GLN A 3 1.70 -17.82 24.98
C GLN A 3 2.58 -17.08 23.95
N PHE A 4 3.50 -17.79 23.29
CA PHE A 4 4.32 -17.21 22.22
C PHE A 4 3.48 -16.86 20.97
N PHE A 5 2.52 -17.71 20.63
CA PHE A 5 1.61 -17.45 19.50
C PHE A 5 0.73 -16.23 19.76
N VAL A 6 0.21 -16.10 20.99
CA VAL A 6 -0.59 -14.95 21.43
C VAL A 6 0.26 -13.68 21.46
N PHE A 7 1.51 -13.73 21.96
CA PHE A 7 2.41 -12.57 21.92
C PHE A 7 2.77 -12.16 20.49
N ALA A 8 3.07 -13.12 19.60
CA ALA A 8 3.41 -12.84 18.21
C ALA A 8 2.21 -12.26 17.44
N THR A 9 0.99 -12.74 17.68
CA THR A 9 -0.23 -12.18 17.07
C THR A 9 -0.57 -10.81 17.64
N ILE A 10 -0.42 -10.57 18.95
CA ILE A 10 -0.65 -9.24 19.54
C ILE A 10 0.39 -8.23 19.05
N LEU A 11 1.68 -8.60 18.98
CA LEU A 11 2.74 -7.73 18.47
C LEU A 11 2.53 -7.42 16.98
N ALA A 12 2.10 -8.40 16.19
CA ALA A 12 1.75 -8.22 14.78
C ALA A 12 0.52 -7.31 14.59
N VAL A 13 -0.52 -7.47 15.40
CA VAL A 13 -1.72 -6.62 15.36
C VAL A 13 -1.38 -5.19 15.79
N ALA A 14 -0.52 -5.02 16.80
CA ALA A 14 -0.04 -3.71 17.22
C ALA A 14 0.87 -3.03 16.18
N LEU A 15 1.68 -3.80 15.45
CA LEU A 15 2.54 -3.31 14.37
C LEU A 15 1.78 -3.06 13.05
N CYS A 16 0.64 -3.74 12.81
CA CYS A 16 -0.20 -3.57 11.60
C CYS A 16 -1.42 -2.65 11.79
N GLY A 17 -1.56 -1.98 12.95
CA GLY A 17 -2.68 -1.07 13.21
C GLY A 17 -2.81 0.02 12.15
N SER A 18 -1.67 0.63 11.77
CA SER A 18 -1.61 1.75 10.82
C SER A 18 -1.30 1.34 9.38
N CYS A 19 -0.81 0.12 9.15
CA CYS A 19 -0.56 -0.36 7.80
C CYS A 19 -1.85 -0.92 7.20
N GLY A 20 -1.96 -0.82 5.88
CA GLY A 20 -3.13 -1.30 5.16
C GLY A 20 -3.50 -0.43 3.98
N THR A 21 -4.73 -0.62 3.52
CA THR A 21 -5.31 0.15 2.44
C THR A 21 -6.32 1.12 3.01
N TYR A 22 -6.20 2.39 2.63
CA TYR A 22 -7.07 3.48 3.00
C TYR A 22 -7.66 4.07 1.73
N THR A 23 -8.95 4.34 1.71
CA THR A 23 -9.65 4.82 0.51
C THR A 23 -10.66 5.88 0.92
N ASN A 24 -10.74 6.96 0.15
CA ASN A 24 -11.82 7.93 0.33
C ASN A 24 -13.08 7.49 -0.42
N GLU A 25 -14.18 8.11 -0.03
CA GLU A 25 -15.39 8.05 -0.84
C GLU A 25 -15.17 8.81 -2.15
N CYS A 26 -16.07 8.58 -3.10
CA CYS A 26 -16.03 9.34 -4.34
C CYS A 26 -16.26 10.83 -4.06
N GLY A 27 -15.32 11.67 -4.45
CA GLY A 27 -15.40 13.12 -4.28
C GLY A 27 -15.10 13.84 -5.59
N SER A 28 -14.85 15.15 -5.50
CA SER A 28 -14.26 15.91 -6.59
C SER A 28 -12.82 15.45 -6.85
N SER A 29 -12.44 15.42 -8.12
CA SER A 29 -11.06 15.21 -8.55
C SER A 29 -10.27 16.52 -8.47
N PHE A 30 -8.94 16.44 -8.60
CA PHE A 30 -8.07 17.61 -8.81
C PHE A 30 -8.44 18.40 -10.07
N VAL A 31 -9.14 17.77 -11.02
CA VAL A 31 -9.84 18.45 -12.09
C VAL A 31 -11.28 18.68 -11.62
N SER A 32 -11.60 19.91 -11.24
CA SER A 32 -12.80 20.30 -10.45
C SER A 32 -14.16 19.88 -11.04
N LYS A 33 -14.23 19.57 -12.34
CA LYS A 33 -15.45 19.07 -13.01
C LYS A 33 -15.63 17.54 -12.95
N TYR A 34 -14.65 16.81 -12.43
CA TYR A 34 -14.59 15.36 -12.47
C TYR A 34 -14.68 14.78 -11.09
N SER A 35 -15.05 13.50 -11.03
CA SER A 35 -15.02 12.79 -9.77
C SER A 35 -13.74 11.99 -9.61
N GLY A 36 -13.29 11.89 -8.37
CA GLY A 36 -12.02 11.29 -8.01
C GLY A 36 -12.19 10.30 -6.87
N ARG A 37 -11.43 9.21 -6.94
CA ARG A 37 -11.26 8.28 -5.82
C ARG A 37 -9.79 8.00 -5.62
N SER A 38 -9.33 8.19 -4.40
CA SER A 38 -7.95 7.98 -3.97
C SER A 38 -7.89 6.78 -3.03
N THR A 39 -6.91 5.92 -3.28
CA THR A 39 -6.57 4.79 -2.43
C THR A 39 -5.11 4.89 -2.07
N ALA A 40 -4.80 4.94 -0.77
CA ALA A 40 -3.44 4.86 -0.25
C ALA A 40 -3.16 3.44 0.28
N TYR A 41 -2.02 2.89 -0.13
CA TYR A 41 -1.46 1.64 0.40
C TYR A 41 -0.29 2.03 1.30
N VAL A 42 -0.44 1.79 2.59
CA VAL A 42 0.50 2.23 3.62
C VAL A 42 1.28 1.02 4.11
N SER A 43 2.60 1.13 4.03
CA SER A 43 3.55 0.17 4.58
C SER A 43 4.28 0.77 5.76
N CYS A 44 4.55 -0.07 6.78
CA CYS A 44 5.26 0.35 7.98
C CYS A 44 6.53 -0.48 8.19
N SER A 45 7.54 0.12 8.80
CA SER A 45 8.74 -0.57 9.27
C SER A 45 8.48 -1.34 10.58
N LEU A 46 9.43 -2.20 10.96
CA LEU A 46 9.35 -3.01 12.19
C LEU A 46 9.20 -2.19 13.48
N ASN A 47 9.61 -0.93 13.47
CA ASN A 47 9.43 -0.01 14.58
C ASN A 47 8.01 0.63 14.61
N GLY A 48 7.13 0.31 13.65
CA GLY A 48 5.74 0.76 13.56
C GLY A 48 5.53 2.12 12.88
N TYR A 49 6.59 2.79 12.41
CA TYR A 49 6.47 4.01 11.63
C TYR A 49 6.20 3.71 10.15
N VAL A 50 5.57 4.65 9.44
CA VAL A 50 5.33 4.52 8.00
C VAL A 50 6.67 4.55 7.26
N SER A 51 6.91 3.54 6.42
CA SER A 51 8.13 3.39 5.61
C SER A 51 7.88 3.62 4.12
N GLY A 52 6.63 3.50 3.68
CA GLY A 52 6.24 3.82 2.31
C GLY A 52 4.74 4.01 2.17
N VAL A 53 4.37 4.84 1.20
CA VAL A 53 2.98 5.11 0.84
C VAL A 53 2.85 5.06 -0.67
N GLU A 54 1.96 4.22 -1.17
CA GLU A 54 1.57 4.25 -2.57
C GLU A 54 0.16 4.83 -2.70
N ILE A 55 -0.01 5.90 -3.47
CA ILE A 55 -1.30 6.56 -3.68
C ILE A 55 -1.75 6.29 -5.10
N LYS A 56 -2.87 5.58 -5.24
CA LYS A 56 -3.60 5.41 -6.49
C LYS A 56 -4.75 6.40 -6.56
N GLN A 57 -4.80 7.24 -7.60
CA GLN A 57 -5.86 8.19 -7.82
C GLN A 57 -6.56 7.89 -9.15
N ASN A 58 -7.83 7.51 -9.07
CA ASN A 58 -8.68 7.32 -10.23
C ASN A 58 -9.46 8.61 -10.49
N VAL A 59 -9.45 9.07 -11.73
CA VAL A 59 -10.25 10.20 -12.23
C VAL A 59 -11.28 9.66 -13.20
N TYR A 60 -12.54 9.99 -12.95
CA TYR A 60 -13.67 9.53 -13.75
C TYR A 60 -14.29 10.69 -14.52
N PRO A 61 -14.69 10.48 -15.78
CA PRO A 61 -15.30 11.53 -16.61
C PRO A 61 -16.66 12.01 -16.06
N GLN A 62 -17.37 11.14 -15.34
CA GLN A 62 -18.70 11.41 -14.79
C GLN A 62 -18.66 11.62 -13.26
N SER A 63 -19.70 12.25 -12.72
CA SER A 63 -19.90 12.37 -11.27
C SER A 63 -20.13 11.02 -10.59
N GLY A 64 -19.73 10.88 -9.33
CA GLY A 64 -19.99 9.68 -8.54
C GLY A 64 -19.10 8.47 -8.89
N CYS A 65 -17.95 8.71 -9.52
CA CYS A 65 -16.92 7.71 -9.82
C CYS A 65 -17.46 6.52 -10.62
N LYS A 66 -18.35 6.83 -11.57
CA LYS A 66 -18.99 5.86 -12.45
C LYS A 66 -18.22 5.71 -13.75
N GLY A 67 -18.34 4.52 -14.34
CA GLY A 67 -17.70 4.15 -15.60
C GLY A 67 -16.19 3.94 -15.48
N ASP A 68 -15.53 3.82 -16.63
CA ASP A 68 -14.09 3.62 -16.69
C ASP A 68 -13.31 4.90 -16.38
N SER A 69 -12.21 4.74 -15.66
CA SER A 69 -11.35 5.86 -15.27
C SER A 69 -10.62 6.43 -16.48
N MET A 70 -10.79 7.74 -16.70
CA MET A 70 -10.07 8.51 -17.70
C MET A 70 -8.58 8.54 -17.40
N PHE A 71 -8.22 8.79 -16.13
CA PHE A 71 -6.84 8.68 -15.66
C PHE A 71 -6.77 7.85 -14.38
N ILE A 72 -5.71 7.07 -14.27
CA ILE A 72 -5.31 6.32 -13.10
C ILE A 72 -3.87 6.70 -12.82
N PHE A 73 -3.66 7.55 -11.83
CA PHE A 73 -2.33 7.90 -11.34
C PHE A 73 -1.92 6.95 -10.24
N ARG A 74 -0.63 6.61 -10.19
CA ARG A 74 -0.04 5.86 -9.09
C ARG A 74 1.27 6.52 -8.70
N ASN A 75 1.34 6.96 -7.45
CA ASN A 75 2.46 7.68 -6.87
C ASN A 75 3.07 6.79 -5.80
N THR A 76 4.36 6.50 -5.89
CA THR A 76 5.08 5.67 -4.91
C THR A 76 6.02 6.54 -4.11
N TYR A 77 5.77 6.65 -2.82
CA TYR A 77 6.58 7.40 -1.87
C TYR A 77 7.35 6.45 -0.96
N LYS A 78 8.63 6.74 -0.77
CA LYS A 78 9.43 6.23 0.33
C LYS A 78 9.42 7.25 1.45
N THR A 79 9.06 6.84 2.66
CA THR A 79 8.94 7.75 3.80
C THR A 79 10.02 7.47 4.84
N THR A 80 10.63 8.53 5.33
CA THR A 80 11.60 8.48 6.43
C THR A 80 11.06 9.34 7.56
N LYS A 81 10.92 8.79 8.77
CA LYS A 81 10.43 9.56 9.91
C LYS A 81 11.40 10.70 10.21
N LYS A 82 10.88 11.88 10.55
CA LYS A 82 11.73 12.96 11.07
C LYS A 82 12.26 12.60 12.46
N ALA A 83 13.41 13.16 12.83
CA ALA A 83 14.15 12.77 14.03
C ALA A 83 13.35 13.01 15.33
N ASP A 84 12.54 14.07 15.34
CA ASP A 84 11.69 14.54 16.43
C ASP A 84 10.34 13.82 16.52
N ALA A 85 9.98 12.98 15.54
CA ALA A 85 8.73 12.23 15.57
C ALA A 85 8.76 11.12 16.65
N THR A 86 7.91 11.28 17.67
CA THR A 86 7.76 10.37 18.81
C THR A 86 6.43 9.60 18.82
N ASP A 87 5.38 10.16 18.21
CA ASP A 87 4.06 9.53 18.09
C ASP A 87 3.89 8.84 16.72
N LYS A 88 3.77 7.51 16.73
CA LYS A 88 3.58 6.71 15.50
C LYS A 88 2.22 6.92 14.85
N LEU A 89 1.22 7.33 15.63
CA LEU A 89 -0.13 7.59 15.14
C LEU A 89 -0.26 9.01 14.60
N ASN A 90 0.70 9.90 14.85
CA ASN A 90 0.70 11.26 14.36
C ASN A 90 2.15 11.74 14.17
N ALA A 91 2.72 11.47 13.00
CA ALA A 91 4.13 11.73 12.73
C ALA A 91 4.34 12.52 11.44
N GLN A 92 5.47 13.23 11.41
CA GLN A 92 6.01 13.86 10.23
C GLN A 92 7.10 13.00 9.59
N TYR A 93 7.14 13.04 8.27
CA TYR A 93 8.02 12.24 7.43
C TYR A 93 8.62 13.11 6.32
N ASP A 94 9.86 12.80 5.98
CA ASP A 94 10.45 13.14 4.70
C ASP A 94 9.97 12.10 3.68
N ALA A 95 9.16 12.52 2.70
CA ALA A 95 8.59 11.65 1.68
C ALA A 95 9.25 11.90 0.33
N LEU A 96 10.05 10.93 -0.13
CA LEU A 96 10.66 10.93 -1.47
C LEU A 96 9.67 10.32 -2.47
N LEU A 97 9.27 11.08 -3.50
CA LEU A 97 8.49 10.54 -4.62
C LEU A 97 9.40 9.74 -5.56
N GLU A 98 9.50 8.44 -5.37
CA GLU A 98 10.39 7.58 -6.16
C GLU A 98 9.87 7.38 -7.59
N LYS A 99 8.56 7.24 -7.74
CA LYS A 99 7.95 6.91 -9.02
C LYS A 99 6.53 7.46 -9.11
N MET A 100 6.19 7.91 -10.31
CA MET A 100 4.82 8.25 -10.65
C MET A 100 4.47 7.71 -12.04
N THR A 101 3.29 7.09 -12.15
CA THR A 101 2.80 6.54 -13.41
C THR A 101 1.37 6.98 -13.67
N VAL A 102 1.00 7.03 -14.95
CA VAL A 102 -0.35 7.29 -15.41
C VAL A 102 -0.81 6.20 -16.36
N LYS A 103 -2.08 5.83 -16.25
CA LYS A 103 -2.77 4.90 -17.14
C LYS A 103 -4.14 5.46 -17.48
N SER A 104 -4.68 5.11 -18.63
CA SER A 104 -6.07 5.40 -18.99
C SER A 104 -6.81 4.10 -19.30
N ASN A 105 -8.03 3.98 -18.81
CA ASN A 105 -8.97 2.93 -19.23
C ASN A 105 -10.08 3.51 -20.12
N ASN A 106 -10.07 4.81 -20.39
CA ASN A 106 -11.03 5.47 -21.26
C ASN A 106 -10.32 6.62 -21.98
N VAL A 107 -9.63 6.28 -23.08
CA VAL A 107 -8.86 7.26 -23.86
C VAL A 107 -9.79 8.20 -24.63
N ASN A 108 -11.01 7.77 -24.95
CA ASN A 108 -12.01 8.61 -25.61
C ASN A 108 -12.40 9.79 -24.71
N ALA A 109 -12.60 9.55 -23.41
CA ALA A 109 -12.84 10.63 -22.46
C ALA A 109 -11.69 11.66 -22.44
N ILE A 110 -10.43 11.24 -22.61
CA ILE A 110 -9.29 12.18 -22.72
C ILE A 110 -9.42 13.05 -23.96
N LYS A 111 -9.77 12.45 -25.11
CA LYS A 111 -9.93 13.15 -26.40
C LYS A 111 -11.08 14.16 -26.36
N GLU A 112 -12.19 13.82 -25.69
CA GLU A 112 -13.33 14.71 -25.46
C GLU A 112 -12.95 15.96 -24.62
N LEU A 113 -11.85 15.91 -23.87
CA LEU A 113 -11.31 17.06 -23.14
C LEU A 113 -10.35 17.92 -23.98
N TYR A 114 -10.22 17.63 -25.27
CA TYR A 114 -9.26 18.27 -26.17
C TYR A 114 -7.81 18.14 -25.67
N LEU A 115 -7.52 17.08 -24.90
CA LEU A 115 -6.19 16.78 -24.44
C LEU A 115 -5.42 16.02 -25.50
N THR A 116 -4.26 16.57 -25.86
CA THR A 116 -3.33 15.90 -26.78
C THR A 116 -2.17 15.34 -25.98
N CYS A 117 -2.08 14.00 -25.93
CA CYS A 117 -1.01 13.31 -25.24
C CYS A 117 0.09 12.86 -26.20
N SER A 118 1.35 13.01 -25.79
CA SER A 118 2.53 12.54 -26.50
C SER A 118 3.43 11.73 -25.55
N PRO A 119 3.67 10.43 -25.83
CA PRO A 119 3.05 9.63 -26.90
C PRO A 119 1.53 9.50 -26.72
N GLU A 120 0.81 9.17 -27.79
CA GLU A 120 -0.63 8.93 -27.71
C GLU A 120 -0.93 7.83 -26.68
N MET A 121 -1.83 8.13 -25.74
CA MET A 121 -2.22 7.16 -24.72
C MET A 121 -2.94 5.98 -25.37
N LYS A 122 -2.62 4.79 -24.88
CA LYS A 122 -3.28 3.54 -25.28
C LYS A 122 -4.02 3.01 -24.07
N GLU A 123 -5.24 2.56 -24.30
CA GLU A 123 -6.07 2.02 -23.23
C GLU A 123 -5.35 0.86 -22.53
N GLY A 124 -5.42 0.80 -21.22
CA GLY A 124 -4.79 -0.25 -20.43
C GLY A 124 -3.28 -0.08 -20.22
N LYS A 125 -2.57 0.66 -21.09
CA LYS A 125 -1.12 0.86 -21.02
C LYS A 125 -0.74 1.84 -19.91
N THR A 126 0.29 1.49 -19.16
CA THR A 126 0.88 2.33 -18.10
C THR A 126 2.09 3.06 -18.64
N TYR A 127 2.18 4.35 -18.34
CA TYR A 127 3.25 5.24 -18.73
C TYR A 127 3.93 5.80 -17.47
N ASN A 128 5.24 5.93 -17.47
CA ASN A 128 5.92 6.75 -16.48
C ASN A 128 5.54 8.21 -16.74
N ILE A 129 5.24 8.99 -15.69
CA ILE A 129 4.83 10.38 -15.85
C ILE A 129 5.91 11.22 -16.54
N GLN A 130 7.19 10.85 -16.39
CA GLN A 130 8.32 11.55 -17.02
C GLN A 130 8.35 11.36 -18.55
N ASP A 131 7.76 10.27 -19.05
CA ASP A 131 7.84 9.87 -20.47
C ASP A 131 6.57 10.21 -21.26
N ILE A 132 5.58 10.88 -20.64
CA ILE A 132 4.33 11.26 -21.28
C ILE A 132 3.92 12.68 -20.91
N SER A 133 3.52 13.47 -21.91
CA SER A 133 2.92 14.79 -21.74
C SER A 133 1.47 14.73 -22.18
N CYS A 134 0.56 15.40 -21.49
CA CYS A 134 -0.81 15.59 -21.94
C CYS A 134 -1.14 17.08 -21.88
N THR A 135 -1.33 17.68 -23.04
CA THR A 135 -1.43 19.14 -23.20
C THR A 135 -2.86 19.59 -23.44
N LEU A 136 -3.26 20.66 -22.76
CA LEU A 136 -4.44 21.46 -23.06
C LEU A 136 -3.98 22.87 -23.44
N LEU A 137 -4.29 23.34 -24.65
CA LEU A 137 -3.92 24.69 -25.09
C LEU A 137 -2.43 25.01 -24.81
N THR A 138 -1.52 24.09 -25.18
CA THR A 138 -0.05 24.14 -24.97
C THR A 138 0.45 23.95 -23.53
N VAL A 139 -0.43 23.88 -22.53
CA VAL A 139 -0.05 23.64 -21.14
C VAL A 139 -0.01 22.14 -20.87
N ASP A 140 1.16 21.60 -20.49
CA ASP A 140 1.29 20.22 -20.05
C ASP A 140 0.73 20.04 -18.65
N LEU A 141 -0.39 19.31 -18.55
CA LEU A 141 -1.06 19.02 -17.29
C LEU A 141 -0.18 18.25 -16.30
N PHE A 142 0.82 17.53 -16.79
CA PHE A 142 1.67 16.68 -15.96
C PHE A 142 2.98 17.35 -15.55
N ALA A 143 3.25 18.58 -16.01
CA ALA A 143 4.52 19.27 -15.78
C ALA A 143 4.87 19.39 -14.28
N GLY A 144 3.90 19.78 -13.45
CA GLY A 144 4.09 19.89 -12.01
C GLY A 144 4.53 18.55 -11.40
N TRP A 145 3.85 17.46 -11.75
CA TRP A 145 4.18 16.12 -11.27
C TRP A 145 5.52 15.60 -11.77
N LYS A 146 5.85 15.83 -13.05
CA LYS A 146 7.17 15.47 -13.61
C LYS A 146 8.30 16.10 -12.80
N SER A 147 8.13 17.37 -12.44
CA SER A 147 9.14 18.12 -11.67
C SER A 147 9.30 17.66 -10.23
N SER A 148 8.35 16.88 -9.70
CA SER A 148 8.34 16.38 -8.31
C SER A 148 8.93 14.98 -8.17
N VAL A 149 9.01 14.19 -9.26
CA VAL A 149 9.63 12.86 -9.20
C VAL A 149 11.11 12.98 -8.84
N GLY A 150 11.55 12.18 -7.87
CA GLY A 150 12.90 12.23 -7.31
C GLY A 150 13.13 13.31 -6.26
N LYS A 151 12.11 14.11 -5.92
CA LYS A 151 12.20 15.11 -4.85
C LYS A 151 11.58 14.62 -3.55
N THR A 152 12.15 15.09 -2.46
CA THR A 152 11.63 14.89 -1.10
C THR A 152 10.71 16.05 -0.73
N SER A 153 9.58 15.73 -0.10
CA SER A 153 8.61 16.69 0.41
C SER A 153 8.20 16.32 1.83
N ASP A 154 7.81 17.32 2.62
CA ASP A 154 7.23 17.09 3.93
C ASP A 154 5.86 16.42 3.82
N MET A 155 5.66 15.37 4.62
CA MET A 155 4.41 14.63 4.71
C MET A 155 4.06 14.37 6.17
N SER A 156 2.87 14.79 6.58
CA SER A 156 2.30 14.44 7.88
C SER A 156 1.27 13.34 7.70
N ILE A 157 1.32 12.31 8.53
CA ILE A 157 0.34 11.21 8.52
C ILE A 157 -0.19 11.02 9.93
N LYS A 158 -1.51 11.10 10.05
CA LYS A 158 -2.24 10.89 11.30
C LYS A 158 -3.23 9.73 11.16
N PHE A 159 -3.27 8.85 12.14
CA PHE A 159 -4.17 7.69 12.21
C PHE A 159 -5.10 7.84 13.41
N GLU A 160 -6.40 7.83 13.17
CA GLU A 160 -7.43 7.91 14.22
C GLU A 160 -8.48 6.81 14.00
N GLY A 161 -8.35 5.73 14.76
CA GLY A 161 -9.21 4.54 14.61
C GLY A 161 -9.08 3.92 13.22
N LYS A 162 -10.15 4.00 12.41
CA LYS A 162 -10.16 3.52 11.02
C LYS A 162 -9.89 4.64 10.00
N LYS A 163 -9.52 5.85 10.44
CA LYS A 163 -9.24 6.97 9.55
C LYS A 163 -7.74 7.23 9.46
N MET A 164 -7.32 7.70 8.29
CA MET A 164 -6.00 8.26 8.06
C MET A 164 -6.15 9.63 7.43
N THR A 165 -5.46 10.61 8.00
CA THR A 165 -5.35 11.96 7.45
C THR A 165 -3.92 12.17 6.98
N MET A 166 -3.77 12.58 5.72
CA MET A 166 -2.49 12.95 5.14
C MET A 166 -2.48 14.46 4.88
N VAL A 167 -1.33 15.09 5.11
CA VAL A 167 -1.06 16.49 4.75
C VAL A 167 0.30 16.57 4.07
N GLY A 168 0.38 17.34 2.98
CA GLY A 168 1.58 17.49 2.14
C GLY A 168 1.22 17.36 0.66
N SER A 169 2.09 16.69 -0.11
CA SER A 169 1.91 16.44 -1.56
C SER A 169 0.59 15.77 -1.95
N PHE A 170 -0.01 15.01 -1.03
CA PHE A 170 -1.40 14.62 -1.05
C PHE A 170 -2.02 15.01 0.28
N SER A 171 -3.11 15.76 0.25
CA SER A 171 -3.83 16.17 1.44
C SER A 171 -5.27 15.66 1.39
N GLY A 172 -5.68 14.93 2.42
CA GLY A 172 -7.03 14.37 2.47
C GLY A 172 -7.22 13.32 3.56
N GLU A 173 -8.49 13.02 3.82
CA GLU A 173 -8.92 11.97 4.74
C GLU A 173 -9.30 10.70 3.97
N LEU A 174 -8.85 9.56 4.48
CA LEU A 174 -9.05 8.25 3.88
C LEU A 174 -9.51 7.25 4.95
N ASN A 175 -10.49 6.41 4.61
CA ASN A 175 -11.02 5.39 5.51
C ASN A 175 -10.34 4.04 5.25
N LYS A 176 -10.00 3.31 6.31
CA LYS A 176 -9.37 1.99 6.24
C LYS A 176 -10.32 1.00 5.58
N SER A 177 -9.93 0.49 4.41
CA SER A 177 -10.69 -0.52 3.67
C SER A 177 -10.17 -1.93 3.92
N SER A 178 -8.87 -2.08 4.15
CA SER A 178 -8.27 -3.39 4.48
C SER A 178 -6.97 -3.25 5.26
N SER A 179 -6.61 -4.28 6.04
CA SER A 179 -5.32 -4.35 6.76
C SER A 179 -4.28 -5.25 6.06
N PHE A 180 -4.67 -5.90 4.95
CA PHE A 180 -3.90 -7.02 4.39
C PHE A 180 -2.84 -6.57 3.37
N TRP A 181 -3.19 -5.65 2.46
CA TRP A 181 -2.35 -5.29 1.32
C TRP A 181 -1.18 -4.36 1.65
N GLY A 182 -1.18 -3.68 2.80
CA GLY A 182 -0.09 -2.79 3.23
C GLY A 182 0.93 -3.41 4.19
N CYS A 183 0.59 -4.56 4.80
CA CYS A 183 1.37 -5.22 5.84
C CYS A 183 2.04 -6.52 5.36
N PHE A 184 2.20 -6.74 4.05
CA PHE A 184 2.62 -8.02 3.47
C PHE A 184 3.93 -8.55 4.06
N GLN A 185 4.89 -7.67 4.35
CA GLN A 185 6.17 -8.06 4.95
C GLN A 185 6.01 -8.58 6.40
N VAL A 186 5.08 -8.00 7.16
CA VAL A 186 4.74 -8.46 8.52
C VAL A 186 3.97 -9.77 8.46
N TRP A 187 2.98 -9.89 7.56
CA TRP A 187 2.23 -11.12 7.34
C TRP A 187 3.11 -12.28 6.84
N SER A 188 4.07 -12.01 5.96
CA SER A 188 5.05 -12.98 5.47
C SER A 188 5.94 -13.50 6.61
N LEU A 189 6.37 -12.62 7.52
CA LEU A 189 7.17 -13.00 8.67
C LEU A 189 6.38 -13.84 9.69
N ILE A 190 5.10 -13.51 9.90
CA ILE A 190 4.18 -14.34 10.71
C ILE A 190 4.00 -15.72 10.07
N LEU A 191 3.73 -15.78 8.76
CA LEU A 191 3.60 -17.04 8.03
C LEU A 191 4.85 -17.91 8.17
N LEU A 192 6.03 -17.29 8.08
CA LEU A 192 7.31 -17.99 8.26
C LEU A 192 7.44 -18.56 9.68
N ILE A 193 7.12 -17.79 10.72
CA ILE A 193 7.14 -18.27 12.11
C ILE A 193 6.17 -19.45 12.30
N VAL A 194 4.95 -19.36 11.73
CA VAL A 194 3.95 -20.44 11.79
C VAL A 194 4.50 -21.72 11.14
N VAL A 195 5.10 -21.61 9.96
CA VAL A 195 5.71 -22.76 9.25
C VAL A 195 6.82 -23.39 10.07
N VAL A 196 7.73 -22.59 10.65
CA VAL A 196 8.82 -23.09 11.50
C VAL A 196 8.29 -23.86 12.70
N ILE A 197 7.23 -23.37 13.35
CA ILE A 197 6.62 -24.06 14.49
C ILE A 197 6.01 -25.41 14.06
N ILE A 198 5.30 -25.45 12.93
CA ILE A 198 4.74 -26.71 12.39
C ILE A 198 5.86 -27.72 12.16
N VAL A 199 6.98 -27.30 11.56
CA VAL A 199 8.15 -28.17 11.33
C VAL A 199 8.71 -28.70 12.64
N ILE A 200 8.88 -27.85 13.66
CA ILE A 200 9.36 -28.28 14.99
C ILE A 200 8.42 -29.30 15.62
N VAL A 201 7.10 -29.06 15.57
CA VAL A 201 6.10 -29.98 16.12
C VAL A 201 6.14 -31.33 15.39
N VAL A 202 6.28 -31.34 14.07
CA VAL A 202 6.44 -32.57 13.28
C VAL A 202 7.72 -33.32 13.70
N ILE A 203 8.85 -32.63 13.85
CA ILE A 203 10.12 -33.23 14.30
C ILE A 203 9.97 -33.83 15.70
N VAL A 204 9.33 -33.13 16.63
CA VAL A 204 9.07 -33.62 18.00
C VAL A 204 8.16 -34.86 17.95
N LEU A 205 7.08 -34.84 17.15
CA LEU A 205 6.17 -35.99 17.02
C LEU A 205 6.86 -37.21 16.38
N VAL A 206 7.72 -37.00 15.38
CA VAL A 206 8.52 -38.05 14.73
C VAL A 206 9.56 -38.62 15.71
N SER A 207 10.29 -37.76 16.41
CA SER A 207 11.28 -38.21 17.42
C SER A 207 10.62 -38.92 18.61
N MET A 208 9.45 -38.48 19.08
CA MET A 208 8.68 -39.21 20.09
C MET A 208 8.18 -40.57 19.58
N LYS A 209 7.70 -40.69 18.34
CA LYS A 209 7.34 -42.00 17.75
C LYS A 209 8.54 -42.93 17.57
N CYS A 210 9.71 -42.40 17.20
CA CYS A 210 10.94 -43.17 17.06
C CYS A 210 11.56 -43.59 18.41
N CYS A 211 11.38 -42.79 19.47
CA CYS A 211 11.83 -43.15 20.82
C CYS A 211 10.84 -44.06 21.56
N CYS A 212 9.53 -43.94 21.31
CA CYS A 212 8.52 -44.79 21.95
C CYS A 212 8.30 -46.14 21.26
N SER A 213 8.87 -46.40 20.08
CA SER A 213 8.78 -47.72 19.40
C SER A 213 9.80 -48.75 19.88
N LYS A 214 10.76 -48.37 20.73
CA LYS A 214 11.66 -49.34 21.39
C LYS A 214 11.06 -49.82 22.71
N LYS A 215 10.09 -50.74 22.63
CA LYS A 215 9.87 -51.85 23.58
C LYS A 215 8.62 -52.67 23.20
N LEU A 216 8.82 -53.70 22.38
CA LEU A 216 8.03 -54.92 22.47
C LEU A 216 9.01 -56.08 22.64
N PRO A 217 9.10 -56.72 23.82
CA PRO A 217 9.95 -57.89 23.99
C PRO A 217 9.37 -59.06 23.20
N LYS A 218 10.21 -59.69 22.36
CA LYS A 218 9.92 -60.99 21.74
C LYS A 218 9.67 -62.01 22.87
N LYS A 219 8.43 -62.52 22.98
CA LYS A 219 8.14 -63.73 23.74
C LYS A 219 8.91 -64.89 23.09
N SER A 220 9.90 -65.41 23.81
CA SER A 220 10.54 -66.69 23.53
C SER A 220 9.49 -67.80 23.59
N LYS A 221 9.29 -68.53 22.49
CA LYS A 221 8.52 -69.78 22.50
C LYS A 221 9.36 -70.87 23.17
N LYS A 222 8.76 -71.55 24.15
CA LYS A 222 9.16 -72.90 24.57
C LYS A 222 8.68 -73.90 23.52
#